data_AF-A0A3M5U2B2-F1
#
_entry.id   AF-A0A3M5U2B2-F1
#
_cell.length_a   1.000
_cell.length_b   1.000
_cell.length_c   1.000
_cell.angle_alpha   90.00
_cell.angle_beta   90.00
_cell.angle_gamma   90.00
#
_symmetry.space_group_name_H-M   'P 1'
#
loop_
_entity.id
_entity.type
_entity.pdbx_description
1 polymer ?
#
loop_
_entity_poly.entity_id
_entity_poly.type
_entity_poly.pdbx_seq_one_letter_code
_entity_poly.pdbx_strand_id
1 'polypeptide(L)'
;MVSPTVDTNKIAYCTYELNSQATSMLHCSNNESYEAFSGREGFVNDPAEISNAKLGPLPPGRYYILVYCFRNKLPITCKLSY
;
A
#
# COMPACT_ATOMS: atom_id res chain seq x y z
N MET A 1 -26.39 -8.49 -8.36
CA MET A 1 -25.26 -8.42 -7.41
C MET A 1 -24.01 -8.20 -8.25
N VAL A 2 -23.48 -6.97 -8.32
CA VAL A 2 -22.32 -6.67 -9.17
C VAL A 2 -21.07 -6.99 -8.37
N SER A 3 -20.38 -8.07 -8.75
CA SER A 3 -19.07 -8.41 -8.20
C SER A 3 -18.08 -7.30 -8.57
N PRO A 4 -17.23 -6.82 -7.63
CA PRO A 4 -16.17 -5.89 -7.99
C PRO A 4 -15.27 -6.57 -9.03
N THR A 5 -15.27 -6.08 -10.26
CA THR A 5 -14.31 -6.51 -11.28
C THR A 5 -12.96 -5.93 -10.88
N VAL A 6 -12.16 -6.72 -10.14
CA VAL A 6 -10.76 -6.41 -9.91
C VAL A 6 -10.07 -6.56 -11.26
N ASP A 7 -9.75 -5.44 -11.88
CA ASP A 7 -9.04 -5.42 -13.15
C ASP A 7 -7.61 -5.88 -12.87
N THR A 8 -7.32 -7.15 -13.14
CA THR A 8 -6.01 -7.77 -12.86
C THR A 8 -4.87 -7.11 -13.63
N ASN A 9 -5.19 -6.36 -14.70
CA ASN A 9 -4.25 -5.53 -15.45
C ASN A 9 -3.84 -4.24 -14.72
N LYS A 10 -4.53 -3.88 -13.63
CA LYS A 10 -4.25 -2.70 -12.80
C LYS A 10 -3.83 -3.06 -11.38
N ILE A 11 -3.43 -4.31 -11.15
CA ILE A 11 -2.85 -4.73 -9.88
C ILE A 11 -1.39 -4.28 -9.86
N ALA A 12 -1.09 -3.22 -9.11
CA ALA A 12 0.28 -2.85 -8.78
C ALA A 12 0.75 -3.76 -7.64
N TYR A 13 1.84 -4.50 -7.87
CA TYR A 13 2.56 -5.14 -6.78
C TYR A 13 3.67 -4.21 -6.33
N CYS A 14 3.71 -3.95 -5.02
CA CYS A 14 4.66 -3.02 -4.43
C CYS A 14 5.41 -3.69 -3.28
N THR A 15 6.67 -3.28 -3.12
CA THR A 15 7.56 -3.70 -2.04
C THR A 15 7.86 -2.49 -1.19
N TYR A 16 7.74 -2.64 0.12
CA TYR A 16 7.98 -1.58 1.07
C TYR A 16 9.35 -1.73 1.71
N GLU A 17 10.14 -0.66 1.70
CA GLU A 17 11.41 -0.61 2.42
C GLU A 17 11.20 -0.10 3.84
N LEU A 18 11.88 -0.71 4.81
CA LEU A 18 11.89 -0.24 6.20
C LEU A 18 13.24 0.40 6.47
N ASN A 19 13.24 1.69 6.80
CA ASN A 19 14.45 2.50 6.95
C ASN A 19 14.55 3.18 8.33
N SER A 20 13.63 2.90 9.27
CA SER A 20 13.51 3.54 10.59
C SER A 20 13.37 5.07 10.54
N GLN A 21 13.01 5.65 9.39
CA GLN A 21 12.76 7.09 9.24
C GLN A 21 11.26 7.38 9.25
N ALA A 22 10.90 8.66 9.42
CA ALA A 22 9.50 9.08 9.42
C ALA A 22 8.75 8.72 8.11
N THR A 23 9.48 8.65 6.99
CA THR A 23 8.95 8.29 5.68
C THR A 23 9.92 7.34 4.99
N SER A 24 9.38 6.37 4.25
CA SER A 24 10.13 5.40 3.47
C SER A 24 9.58 5.28 2.05
N MET A 25 10.23 4.46 1.24
CA MET A 25 9.84 4.26 -0.14
C MET A 25 9.05 2.97 -0.36
N LEU A 26 7.91 3.15 -1.05
CA LEU A 26 7.14 2.07 -1.62
C LEU A 26 7.47 1.96 -3.11
N HIS A 27 8.17 0.90 -3.49
CA HIS A 27 8.54 0.62 -4.88
C HIS A 27 7.48 -0.24 -5.55
N CYS A 28 6.90 0.25 -6.65
CA CYS A 28 5.86 -0.46 -7.38
C CYS A 28 6.34 -0.97 -8.73
N SER A 29 5.69 -2.04 -9.20
CA SER A 29 6.03 -2.77 -10.43
C SER A 29 5.99 -1.95 -11.73
N ASN A 30 5.32 -0.81 -11.71
CA ASN A 30 5.22 0.13 -12.82
C ASN A 30 6.41 1.11 -12.89
N ASN A 31 7.51 0.82 -12.18
CA ASN A 31 8.69 1.67 -12.08
C ASN A 31 8.44 3.02 -11.37
N GLU A 32 7.31 3.15 -10.69
CA GLU A 32 7.00 4.30 -9.86
C GLU A 32 7.33 4.00 -8.40
N SER A 33 7.80 5.02 -7.69
CA SER A 33 8.10 4.93 -6.26
C SER A 33 7.36 6.05 -5.54
N TYR A 34 6.73 5.70 -4.42
CA TYR A 34 5.86 6.59 -3.66
C TYR A 34 6.35 6.73 -2.23
N GLU A 35 6.43 7.96 -1.73
CA GLU A 35 6.68 8.19 -0.31
C GLU A 35 5.53 7.61 0.50
N ALA A 36 5.86 6.75 1.46
CA ALA A 36 4.90 6.06 2.31
C ALA A 36 5.44 5.91 3.72
N PHE A 37 4.54 5.70 4.68
CA PHE A 37 4.89 5.39 6.06
C PHE A 37 4.02 4.21 6.52
N SER A 38 4.54 3.38 7.41
CA SER A 38 3.83 2.24 7.97
C SER A 38 4.15 2.11 9.45
N GLY A 39 3.19 1.65 10.25
CA GLY A 39 3.28 1.64 11.70
C GLY A 39 2.70 2.91 12.33
N ARG A 40 2.65 2.95 13.66
CA ARG A 40 2.08 4.06 14.44
C ARG A 40 3.14 4.70 15.31
N GLU A 41 3.09 6.03 15.43
CA GLU A 41 3.92 6.79 16.39
C GLU A 41 5.41 6.37 16.36
N GLY A 42 6.01 6.07 17.52
CA GLY A 42 7.41 5.69 17.64
C GLY A 42 7.81 4.36 16.99
N PHE A 43 6.88 3.67 16.33
CA PHE A 43 7.09 2.39 15.64
C PHE A 43 7.12 2.54 14.11
N VAL A 44 7.05 3.78 13.60
CA VAL A 44 6.98 4.05 12.16
C VAL A 44 8.24 3.57 11.45
N ASN A 45 8.04 2.71 10.44
CA ASN A 45 9.08 2.16 9.56
C ASN A 45 10.22 1.42 10.28
N ASP A 46 10.02 1.01 11.54
CA ASP A 46 11.04 0.32 12.33
C ASP A 46 11.05 -1.20 12.03
N PRO A 47 12.13 -1.74 11.43
CA PRO A 47 12.25 -3.16 11.17
C PRO A 47 12.31 -4.01 12.45
N ALA A 48 12.68 -3.47 13.61
CA ALA A 48 12.65 -4.22 14.87
C ALA A 48 11.22 -4.52 15.35
N GLU A 49 10.26 -3.71 14.90
CA GLU A 49 8.88 -3.72 15.39
C GLU A 49 7.92 -4.42 14.43
N ILE A 50 8.42 -5.06 13.36
CA ILE A 50 7.62 -5.84 12.40
C ILE A 50 6.75 -6.91 13.09
N SER A 51 7.24 -7.48 14.20
CA SER A 51 6.53 -8.50 14.97
C SER A 51 5.33 -7.94 15.75
N ASN A 52 5.22 -6.62 15.87
CA ASN A 52 4.15 -5.94 16.59
C ASN A 52 2.95 -5.70 15.67
N ALA A 53 2.10 -6.72 15.51
CA ALA A 53 0.95 -6.68 14.60
C ALA A 53 -0.05 -5.53 14.82
N LYS A 54 -0.02 -4.84 15.97
CA LYS A 54 -0.96 -3.76 16.31
C LYS A 54 -0.40 -2.35 16.05
N LEU A 55 0.90 -2.15 16.27
CA LEU A 55 1.54 -0.83 16.23
C LEU A 55 2.71 -0.76 15.24
N GLY A 56 3.36 -1.90 15.00
CA GLY A 56 4.50 -2.02 14.12
C GLY A 56 4.17 -1.81 12.66
N PRO A 57 5.21 -1.62 11.83
CA PRO A 57 5.04 -1.41 10.41
C PRO A 57 4.65 -2.70 9.68
N LEU A 58 4.19 -2.53 8.43
CA LEU A 58 3.98 -3.62 7.52
C LEU A 58 5.28 -4.44 7.37
N PRO A 59 5.23 -5.77 7.54
CA PRO A 59 6.37 -6.64 7.33
C PRO A 59 6.95 -6.50 5.92
N PRO A 60 8.25 -6.74 5.72
CA PRO A 60 8.83 -6.92 4.40
C PRO A 60 8.07 -8.01 3.66
N GLY A 61 7.60 -7.70 2.46
CA GLY A 61 6.75 -8.61 1.71
C GLY A 61 6.20 -8.00 0.44
N ARG A 62 5.45 -8.81 -0.30
CA ARG A 62 4.76 -8.37 -1.51
C ARG A 62 3.35 -7.92 -1.15
N TYR A 63 3.06 -6.66 -1.40
CA TYR A 63 1.74 -6.08 -1.19
C TYR A 63 1.08 -5.76 -2.52
N TYR A 64 -0.23 -5.88 -2.55
CA TYR A 64 -1.05 -5.58 -3.72
C TYR A 64 -1.91 -4.37 -3.40
N ILE A 65 -1.75 -3.30 -4.18
CA ILE A 65 -2.64 -2.14 -4.09
C ILE A 65 -3.87 -2.46 -4.92
N LEU A 66 -5.00 -2.71 -4.24
CA LEU A 66 -6.28 -2.94 -4.90
C LEU A 66 -6.97 -1.60 -5.17
N VAL A 67 -6.91 -1.17 -6.43
CA VAL A 67 -7.61 0.04 -6.87
C VAL A 67 -9.02 -0.33 -7.31
N TYR A 68 -10.01 0.01 -6.49
CA TYR A 68 -11.41 -0.10 -6.87
C TYR A 68 -11.85 1.14 -7.63
N CYS A 69 -12.21 0.96 -8.91
CA CYS A 69 -12.81 2.02 -9.71
C CYS A 69 -14.32 1.75 -9.83
N PHE A 70 -15.14 2.56 -9.16
CA PHE A 70 -16.60 2.46 -9.26
C PHE A 70 -17.07 3.12 -10.57
N ARG A 71 -17.60 2.30 -11.48
CA ARG A 71 -17.98 2.70 -12.85
C ARG A 71 -19.35 3.40 -12.93
N ASN A 72 -19.79 4.11 -11.89
CA ASN A 72 -21.17 4.62 -11.81
C ASN A 72 -21.34 6.13 -12.02
N LYS A 73 -20.27 6.92 -12.13
CA LYS A 73 -20.31 8.31 -12.64
C LYS A 73 -18.99 8.67 -13.31
N LEU A 74 -19.06 9.25 -14.50
CA LEU A 74 -17.94 9.96 -15.13
C LEU A 74 -17.66 11.25 -14.33
N PRO A 75 -16.39 11.59 -14.00
CA PRO A 75 -15.15 10.85 -14.27
C PRO A 75 -14.91 9.68 -13.30
N ILE A 76 -14.21 8.64 -13.78
CA ILE A 76 -13.84 7.45 -13.00
C ILE A 76 -13.06 7.90 -11.77
N THR A 77 -13.72 7.92 -10.61
CA THR A 77 -13.07 8.22 -9.33
C THR A 77 -12.56 6.90 -8.77
N CYS A 78 -11.29 6.59 -9.02
CA CYS A 78 -10.63 5.47 -8.36
C CYS A 78 -10.22 5.94 -6.96
N LYS A 79 -10.75 5.31 -5.92
CA LYS A 79 -10.35 5.58 -4.54
C LYS A 79 -9.26 4.59 -4.12
N LEU A 80 -8.19 5.11 -3.54
CA LEU A 80 -7.22 4.32 -2.80
C LEU A 80 -7.84 4.04 -1.42
N SER A 81 -8.15 2.77 -1.12
CA SER A 81 -8.51 2.36 0.23
C SER A 81 -7.25 1.85 0.92
N TYR A 82 -6.86 2.53 1.99
CA TYR A 82 -5.82 2.11 2.94
C TYR A 82 -6.46 1.55 4.20
#